data_AF-A0A7V6AMA0-F1
#
_entry.id   AF-A0A7V6AMA0-F1
#
_cell.length_a   1.000
_cell.length_b   1.000
_cell.length_c   1.000
_cell.angle_alpha   90.00
_cell.angle_beta   90.00
_cell.angle_gamma   90.00
#
_symmetry.space_group_name_H-M   'P 1'
#
loop_
_entity.id
_entity.type
_entity.pdbx_description
1 polymer ?
#
loop_
_entity_poly.entity_id
_entity_poly.type
_entity_poly.pdbx_seq_one_letter_code
_entity_poly.pdbx_strand_id
1 'polypeptide(L)'
;MKNLLQPVTKALHFIRNSAAGMAPFLRLLFALFLWTITSFSVLFLGDQLYHLATGHSLFEVDIQATSLTDEMRTRLKHLTLLQSMSFFVFPPFVIAWFFDDSSKHFLSLRKVQSPMVFLWATFLIMACIPLVNLLAELNQMIPSSFLPSSVDQSEQLIENLYQQLSYAPSALALIINIFIMALVPAVGEELMFRGVLQRMLTWCFKNPHAGIIIGAVIFGVIHNQFHSVLPRIALGMLL
;
A
#
# COMPACT_ATOMS: atom_id res chain seq x y z
N MET A 1 16.81 34.54 -11.06
CA MET A 1 16.24 33.22 -10.66
C MET A 1 17.08 32.00 -11.06
N LYS A 2 17.66 31.89 -12.27
CA LYS A 2 18.48 30.72 -12.68
C LYS A 2 19.72 30.45 -11.79
N ASN A 3 20.38 31.48 -11.24
CA ASN A 3 21.59 31.32 -10.42
C ASN A 3 21.32 30.85 -8.97
N LEU A 4 20.11 31.04 -8.43
CA LEU A 4 19.77 30.63 -7.06
C LEU A 4 19.42 29.12 -6.96
N LEU A 5 19.03 28.50 -8.08
CA LEU A 5 18.67 27.08 -8.14
C LEU A 5 19.85 26.16 -8.48
N GLN A 6 20.95 26.69 -9.02
CA GLN A 6 22.15 25.91 -9.34
C GLN A 6 22.78 25.13 -8.17
N PRO A 7 22.90 25.70 -6.94
CA PRO A 7 23.44 24.92 -5.82
C PRO A 7 22.51 23.77 -5.41
N VAL A 8 21.20 23.99 -5.46
CA VAL A 8 20.19 22.95 -5.15
C VAL A 8 20.25 21.83 -6.18
N THR A 9 20.31 22.15 -7.48
CA THR A 9 20.37 21.13 -8.53
C THR A 9 21.67 20.32 -8.47
N LYS A 10 22.81 20.95 -8.17
CA LYS A 10 24.08 20.24 -7.95
C LYS A 10 24.01 19.31 -6.74
N ALA A 11 23.44 19.77 -5.62
CA ALA A 11 23.27 18.96 -4.43
C ALA A 11 22.37 17.74 -4.68
N LEU A 12 21.23 17.94 -5.35
CA LEU A 12 20.31 16.84 -5.69
C LEU A 12 20.96 15.83 -6.64
N HIS A 13 21.74 16.29 -7.63
CA HIS A 13 22.45 15.40 -8.53
C HIS A 13 23.54 14.59 -7.81
N PHE A 14 24.29 15.22 -6.89
CA PHE A 14 25.26 14.52 -6.05
C PHE A 14 24.60 13.43 -5.20
N ILE A 15 23.52 13.76 -4.48
CA ILE A 15 22.79 12.80 -3.63
C ILE A 15 22.27 11.63 -4.47
N ARG A 16 21.73 11.90 -5.65
CA ARG A 16 21.21 10.89 -6.57
C ARG A 16 22.30 9.94 -7.07
N ASN A 17 23.46 10.48 -7.45
CA ASN A 17 24.61 9.67 -7.87
C ASN A 17 25.16 8.83 -6.69
N SER A 18 25.19 9.40 -5.48
CA SER A 18 25.59 8.66 -4.28
C SER A 18 24.62 7.52 -3.95
N ALA A 19 23.31 7.76 -4.02
CA ALA A 19 22.27 6.76 -3.78
C ALA A 19 22.36 5.59 -4.79
N ALA A 20 22.60 5.90 -6.06
CA ALA A 20 22.79 4.91 -7.12
C ALA A 20 24.07 4.07 -6.94
N GLY A 21 25.07 4.56 -6.21
CA GLY A 21 26.32 3.85 -5.92
C GLY A 21 26.29 2.96 -4.67
N MET A 22 25.23 3.04 -3.84
CA MET A 22 25.16 2.32 -2.56
C MET A 22 25.12 0.80 -2.74
N ALA A 23 25.66 0.06 -1.77
CA ALA A 23 25.45 -1.37 -1.65
C ALA A 23 23.95 -1.71 -1.52
N PRO A 24 23.46 -2.86 -2.03
CA PRO A 24 22.03 -3.17 -2.09
C PRO A 24 21.29 -3.02 -0.75
N PHE A 25 21.89 -3.50 0.34
CA PHE A 25 21.29 -3.38 1.67
C PHE A 25 21.12 -1.91 2.12
N LEU A 26 22.12 -1.06 1.85
CA LEU A 26 22.03 0.36 2.16
C LEU A 26 20.98 1.08 1.31
N ARG A 27 20.76 0.63 0.05
CA ARG A 27 19.65 1.13 -0.77
C ARG A 27 18.30 0.80 -0.15
N LEU A 28 18.13 -0.41 0.38
CA LEU A 28 16.90 -0.81 1.07
C LEU A 28 16.66 0.06 2.31
N LEU A 29 17.69 0.29 3.13
CA LEU A 29 17.58 1.17 4.31
C LEU A 29 17.26 2.62 3.91
N PHE A 30 17.90 3.14 2.87
CA PHE A 30 17.62 4.48 2.37
C PHE A 30 16.21 4.58 1.78
N ALA A 31 15.75 3.57 1.04
CA ALA A 31 14.39 3.50 0.53
C ALA A 31 13.35 3.45 1.67
N LEU A 32 13.62 2.70 2.73
CA LEU A 32 12.77 2.65 3.93
C LEU A 32 12.71 4.02 4.62
N PHE A 33 13.85 4.69 4.76
CA PHE A 33 13.91 6.05 5.32
C PHE A 33 13.09 7.05 4.48
N LEU A 34 13.26 7.03 3.16
CA LEU A 34 12.48 7.86 2.24
C LEU A 34 10.99 7.54 2.29
N TRP A 35 10.64 6.26 2.40
CA TRP A 35 9.27 5.82 2.56
C TRP A 35 8.66 6.42 3.82
N THR A 36 9.30 6.25 4.97
CA THR A 36 8.83 6.80 6.25
C THR A 36 8.64 8.31 6.18
N ILE A 37 9.66 9.07 5.80
CA ILE A 37 9.55 10.54 5.77
C ILE A 37 8.45 10.99 4.79
N THR A 38 8.38 10.40 3.60
CA THR A 38 7.38 10.77 2.61
C THR A 38 5.98 10.47 3.12
N SER A 39 5.75 9.27 3.66
CA SER A 39 4.44 8.85 4.15
C SER A 39 3.93 9.73 5.28
N PHE A 40 4.76 9.99 6.30
CA PHE A 40 4.36 10.84 7.41
C PHE A 40 4.16 12.31 6.97
N SER A 41 4.97 12.80 6.04
CA SER A 41 4.83 14.16 5.51
C SER A 41 3.54 14.33 4.71
N VAL A 42 3.22 13.40 3.81
CA VAL A 42 1.98 13.45 3.00
C VAL A 42 0.76 13.30 3.88
N LEU A 43 0.80 12.39 4.85
CA LEU A 43 -0.29 12.17 5.79
C LEU A 43 -0.56 13.41 6.66
N PHE A 44 0.49 14.00 7.23
CA PHE A 44 0.37 15.23 8.03
C PHE A 44 -0.13 16.41 7.19
N LEU A 45 0.50 16.68 6.04
CA LEU A 45 0.09 17.78 5.17
C LEU A 45 -1.34 17.58 4.65
N GLY A 46 -1.72 16.35 4.32
CA GLY A 46 -3.07 16.02 3.87
C GLY A 46 -4.13 16.30 4.93
N ASP A 47 -3.86 15.93 6.18
CA ASP A 47 -4.77 16.25 7.30
C ASP A 47 -4.86 17.76 7.54
N GLN A 48 -3.72 18.47 7.56
CA GLN A 48 -3.73 19.93 7.75
C GLN A 48 -4.50 20.67 6.64
N LEU A 49 -4.36 20.22 5.38
CA LEU A 49 -5.12 20.79 4.26
C LEU A 49 -6.62 20.49 4.39
N TYR A 50 -6.98 19.28 4.81
CA TYR A 50 -8.37 18.91 5.05
C TYR A 50 -8.99 19.72 6.19
N HIS A 51 -8.26 19.88 7.29
CA HIS A 51 -8.65 20.70 8.43
C HIS A 51 -8.84 22.16 8.04
N LEU A 52 -7.94 22.73 7.23
CA LEU A 52 -8.10 24.10 6.73
C LEU A 52 -9.36 24.27 5.86
N ALA A 53 -9.70 23.25 5.07
CA ALA A 53 -10.85 23.30 4.17
C ALA A 53 -12.20 23.05 4.88
N THR A 54 -12.22 22.22 5.92
CA THR A 54 -13.47 21.72 6.54
C THR A 54 -13.65 22.11 8.01
N GLY A 55 -12.59 22.54 8.69
CA GLY A 55 -12.58 22.79 10.14
C GLY A 55 -12.48 21.54 11.01
N HIS A 56 -12.32 20.35 10.44
CA HIS A 56 -12.25 19.07 11.16
C HIS A 56 -10.96 18.31 10.82
N SER A 57 -10.37 17.60 11.79
CA SER A 57 -9.27 16.66 11.52
C SER A 57 -9.81 15.32 11.01
N LEU A 58 -9.10 14.68 10.09
CA LEU A 58 -9.38 13.31 9.64
C LEU A 58 -9.10 12.27 10.73
N PHE A 59 -8.23 12.58 11.69
CA PHE A 59 -7.84 11.64 12.76
C PHE A 59 -8.79 11.65 13.96
N GLU A 60 -9.67 12.64 14.08
CA GLU A 60 -10.63 12.77 15.18
C GLU A 60 -11.96 12.05 14.87
N VAL A 61 -11.90 10.86 14.26
CA VAL A 61 -13.09 10.03 14.05
C VAL A 61 -13.11 8.90 15.07
N ASP A 62 -14.22 8.78 15.78
CA ASP A 62 -14.47 7.64 16.68
C ASP A 62 -14.71 6.36 15.85
N ILE A 63 -13.66 5.55 15.74
CA ILE A 63 -13.68 4.27 15.03
C ILE A 63 -14.35 3.16 15.84
N GLN A 64 -14.65 3.37 17.14
CA GLN A 64 -15.32 2.39 18.00
C GLN A 64 -16.83 2.58 18.05
N ALA A 65 -17.35 3.62 17.38
CA ALA A 65 -18.78 3.88 17.28
C ALA A 65 -19.51 2.68 16.67
N THR A 66 -20.61 2.25 17.30
CA THR A 66 -21.42 1.10 16.84
C THR A 66 -22.04 1.35 15.47
N SER A 67 -22.30 2.60 15.12
CA SER A 67 -22.80 3.02 13.81
C SER A 67 -22.18 4.35 13.39
N LEU A 68 -21.57 4.38 12.21
CA LEU A 68 -21.03 5.59 11.61
C LEU A 68 -22.15 6.46 11.03
N THR A 69 -22.17 7.74 11.41
CA THR A 69 -22.96 8.76 10.70
C THR A 69 -22.44 8.95 9.28
N ASP A 70 -23.23 9.55 8.39
CA ASP A 70 -22.79 9.81 7.01
C ASP A 70 -21.56 10.73 6.95
N GLU A 71 -21.45 11.67 7.88
CA GLU A 71 -20.28 12.54 8.04
C GLU A 71 -19.04 11.74 8.44
N MET A 72 -19.14 10.90 9.48
CA MET A 72 -18.03 10.05 9.94
C MET A 72 -17.59 9.08 8.84
N ARG A 73 -18.54 8.47 8.12
CA ARG A 73 -18.25 7.60 6.99
C ARG A 73 -17.49 8.35 5.89
N THR A 74 -17.89 9.58 5.58
CA THR A 74 -17.22 10.40 4.56
C THR A 74 -15.80 10.78 4.99
N ARG A 75 -15.61 11.20 6.24
CA ARG A 75 -14.29 11.50 6.82
C ARG A 75 -13.37 10.27 6.81
N LEU A 76 -13.89 9.10 7.19
CA LEU A 76 -13.11 7.86 7.14
C LEU A 76 -12.74 7.46 5.71
N LYS A 77 -13.62 7.63 4.72
CA LYS A 77 -13.25 7.40 3.30
C LYS A 77 -12.13 8.32 2.85
N HIS A 78 -12.15 9.60 3.25
CA HIS A 78 -11.05 10.52 2.96
C HIS A 78 -9.77 10.13 3.70
N LEU A 79 -9.86 9.69 4.96
CA LEU A 79 -8.73 9.19 5.72
C LEU A 79 -8.11 7.94 5.05
N THR A 80 -8.92 6.96 4.67
CA THR A 80 -8.47 5.75 3.95
C THR A 80 -7.78 6.13 2.65
N LEU A 81 -8.39 7.03 1.85
CA LEU A 81 -7.79 7.53 0.62
C LEU A 81 -6.41 8.17 0.88
N LEU A 82 -6.34 9.05 1.89
CA LEU A 82 -5.11 9.74 2.26
C LEU A 82 -4.04 8.76 2.75
N GLN A 83 -4.42 7.75 3.54
CA GLN A 83 -3.51 6.71 4.00
C GLN A 83 -2.96 5.88 2.84
N SER A 84 -3.81 5.40 1.92
CA SER A 84 -3.35 4.64 0.75
C SER A 84 -2.43 5.47 -0.14
N MET A 85 -2.76 6.75 -0.36
CA MET A 85 -1.89 7.67 -1.08
C MET A 85 -0.54 7.86 -0.38
N SER A 86 -0.57 8.08 0.94
CA SER A 86 0.62 8.39 1.75
C SER A 86 1.56 7.20 1.89
N PHE A 87 1.05 5.99 2.08
CA PHE A 87 1.88 4.81 2.30
C PHE A 87 2.27 4.10 1.01
N PHE A 88 1.44 4.14 -0.01
CA PHE A 88 1.61 3.26 -1.16
C PHE A 88 1.72 3.97 -2.52
N VAL A 89 1.32 5.25 -2.65
CA VAL A 89 1.38 5.95 -3.95
C VAL A 89 2.51 6.97 -4.02
N PHE A 90 2.57 7.93 -3.10
CA PHE A 90 3.61 8.96 -3.15
C PHE A 90 5.03 8.43 -2.90
N PRO A 91 5.27 7.59 -1.87
CA PRO A 91 6.61 7.06 -1.58
C PRO A 91 7.30 6.36 -2.76
N PRO A 92 6.68 5.43 -3.51
CA PRO A 92 7.38 4.76 -4.60
C PRO A 92 7.84 5.71 -5.69
N PHE A 93 7.11 6.79 -5.99
CA PHE A 93 7.58 7.80 -6.96
C PHE A 93 8.78 8.58 -6.44
N VAL A 94 8.78 8.98 -5.16
CA VAL A 94 9.93 9.66 -4.53
C VAL A 94 11.14 8.74 -4.55
N ILE A 95 10.99 7.49 -4.12
CA ILE A 95 12.07 6.49 -4.13
C ILE A 95 12.60 6.27 -5.55
N ALA A 96 11.72 6.06 -6.52
CA ALA A 96 12.11 5.84 -7.91
C ALA A 96 12.91 7.01 -8.48
N TRP A 97 12.58 8.25 -8.12
CA TRP A 97 13.31 9.45 -8.53
C TRP A 97 14.75 9.50 -7.98
N PHE A 98 15.00 8.94 -6.79
CA PHE A 98 16.35 8.86 -6.22
C PHE A 98 17.22 7.76 -6.86
N PHE A 99 16.62 6.68 -7.38
CA PHE A 99 17.38 5.49 -7.83
C PHE A 99 17.48 5.32 -9.35
N ASP A 100 16.64 5.98 -10.15
CA ASP A 100 16.64 5.86 -11.62
C ASP A 100 16.33 7.23 -12.27
N ASP A 101 16.77 7.42 -13.52
CA ASP A 101 16.42 8.60 -14.33
C ASP A 101 14.95 8.60 -14.74
N SER A 102 14.36 7.40 -14.84
CA SER A 102 12.98 7.21 -15.22
C SER A 102 12.21 6.48 -14.13
N SER A 103 11.38 7.21 -13.37
CA SER A 103 10.51 6.60 -12.36
C SER A 103 9.59 5.54 -12.94
N LYS A 104 9.17 5.68 -14.21
CA LYS A 104 8.35 4.68 -14.91
C LYS A 104 9.10 3.37 -15.14
N HIS A 105 10.38 3.46 -15.51
CA HIS A 105 11.23 2.29 -15.71
C HIS A 105 11.52 1.58 -14.39
N PHE A 106 11.83 2.36 -13.35
CA PHE A 106 12.08 1.82 -12.02
C PHE A 106 10.85 1.14 -11.42
N LEU A 107 9.67 1.73 -11.55
CA LEU A 107 8.42 1.16 -11.05
C LEU A 107 7.82 0.10 -11.98
N SER A 108 8.57 -0.34 -13.00
CA SER A 108 8.11 -1.36 -13.95
C SER A 108 6.79 -1.03 -14.65
N LEU A 109 6.45 0.26 -14.82
CA LEU A 109 5.20 0.69 -15.44
C LEU A 109 5.23 0.43 -16.95
N ARG A 110 4.89 -0.80 -17.34
CA ARG A 110 4.86 -1.25 -18.74
C ARG A 110 3.46 -1.15 -19.30
N LYS A 111 3.37 -0.76 -20.57
CA LYS A 111 2.10 -0.77 -21.30
C LYS A 111 1.64 -2.22 -21.48
N VAL A 112 0.41 -2.51 -21.09
CA VAL A 112 -0.23 -3.80 -21.36
C VAL A 112 -0.36 -3.96 -22.88
N GLN A 113 0.22 -5.02 -23.42
CA GLN A 113 0.35 -5.21 -24.87
C GLN A 113 -0.91 -5.80 -25.51
N SER A 114 -1.77 -6.46 -24.73
CA SER A 114 -2.99 -7.10 -25.22
C SER A 114 -4.13 -6.98 -24.20
N PRO A 115 -5.37 -6.65 -24.63
CA PRO A 115 -6.53 -6.63 -23.75
C PRO A 115 -6.87 -8.02 -23.18
N MET A 116 -6.39 -9.11 -23.80
CA MET A 116 -6.53 -10.46 -23.26
C MET A 116 -5.89 -10.65 -21.88
N VAL A 117 -4.90 -9.81 -21.53
CA VAL A 117 -4.29 -9.85 -20.19
C VAL A 117 -5.33 -9.59 -19.10
N PHE A 118 -6.29 -8.68 -19.32
CA PHE A 118 -7.35 -8.41 -18.35
C PHE A 118 -8.31 -9.60 -18.19
N LEU A 119 -8.64 -10.28 -19.29
CA LEU A 119 -9.46 -11.49 -19.27
C LEU A 119 -8.75 -12.62 -18.51
N TRP A 120 -7.48 -12.87 -18.79
CA TRP A 120 -6.68 -13.88 -18.08
C TRP A 120 -6.47 -13.54 -16.61
N ALA A 121 -6.21 -12.27 -16.27
CA ALA A 121 -6.12 -11.82 -14.88
C ALA A 121 -7.44 -12.06 -14.14
N THR A 122 -8.58 -11.76 -14.77
CA THR A 122 -9.90 -11.99 -14.18
C THR A 122 -10.15 -13.49 -13.96
N PHE A 123 -9.85 -14.32 -14.97
CA PHE A 123 -9.98 -15.77 -14.85
C PHE A 123 -9.08 -16.34 -13.74
N LEU A 124 -7.83 -15.87 -13.67
CA LEU A 124 -6.87 -16.32 -12.66
C LEU A 124 -7.33 -15.95 -11.24
N ILE A 125 -7.82 -14.72 -11.03
CA ILE A 125 -8.39 -14.31 -9.73
C ILE A 125 -9.56 -15.23 -9.35
N MET A 126 -10.49 -15.49 -10.28
CA MET A 126 -11.64 -16.37 -10.05
C MET A 126 -11.21 -17.81 -9.75
N ALA A 127 -10.22 -18.32 -10.49
CA ALA A 127 -9.67 -19.67 -10.32
C ALA A 127 -8.90 -19.83 -8.99
N CYS A 128 -8.41 -18.73 -8.41
CA CYS A 128 -7.71 -18.73 -7.13
C CYS A 128 -8.64 -18.65 -5.92
N ILE A 129 -9.94 -18.34 -6.08
CA ILE A 129 -10.90 -18.28 -4.97
C ILE A 129 -10.89 -19.58 -4.12
N PRO A 130 -10.95 -20.79 -4.70
CA PRO A 130 -10.91 -22.03 -3.90
C PRO A 130 -9.61 -22.17 -3.10
N LEU A 131 -8.46 -21.77 -3.68
CA LEU A 131 -7.17 -21.81 -2.98
C LEU A 131 -7.13 -20.80 -1.84
N VAL A 132 -7.63 -19.58 -2.07
CA VAL A 132 -7.73 -18.54 -1.05
C VAL A 132 -8.59 -19.00 0.13
N ASN A 133 -9.74 -19.63 -0.15
CA ASN A 133 -10.62 -20.17 0.90
C ASN A 133 -9.96 -21.31 1.68
N LEU A 134 -9.30 -22.25 0.98
CA LEU A 134 -8.55 -23.33 1.63
C LEU A 134 -7.46 -22.78 2.55
N LEU A 135 -6.71 -21.79 2.09
CA LEU A 135 -5.66 -21.16 2.89
C LEU A 135 -6.24 -20.39 4.08
N ALA A 136 -7.42 -19.81 3.95
CA ALA A 136 -8.10 -19.14 5.06
C ALA A 136 -8.52 -20.15 6.14
N GLU A 137 -9.09 -21.29 5.73
CA GLU A 137 -9.43 -22.39 6.65
C GLU A 137 -8.19 -22.94 7.36
N LEU A 138 -7.09 -23.16 6.62
CA LEU A 138 -5.82 -23.59 7.22
C LEU A 138 -5.25 -22.57 8.20
N ASN A 139 -5.43 -21.27 7.91
CA ASN A 139 -4.97 -20.21 8.80
C ASN A 139 -5.75 -20.18 10.11
N GLN A 140 -7.05 -20.46 10.07
CA GLN A 140 -7.91 -20.55 11.26
C GLN A 140 -7.59 -21.78 12.13
N MET A 141 -6.92 -22.79 11.60
CA MET A 141 -6.44 -23.94 12.38
C MET A 141 -5.24 -23.60 13.27
N ILE A 142 -4.61 -22.43 13.08
CA ILE A 142 -3.52 -21.99 13.96
C ILE A 142 -4.09 -21.76 15.35
N PRO A 143 -3.58 -22.44 16.41
CA PRO A 143 -4.16 -22.34 17.73
C PRO A 143 -4.17 -20.91 18.25
N SER A 144 -5.33 -20.46 18.74
CA SER A 144 -5.51 -19.13 19.30
C SER A 144 -4.61 -18.85 20.52
N SER A 145 -4.04 -19.89 21.14
CA SER A 145 -3.03 -19.76 22.19
C SER A 145 -1.73 -19.10 21.72
N PHE A 146 -1.44 -19.10 20.41
CA PHE A 146 -0.31 -18.37 19.83
C PHE A 146 -0.63 -16.89 19.58
N LEU A 147 -1.88 -16.47 19.75
CA LEU A 147 -2.35 -15.13 19.45
C LEU A 147 -2.76 -14.39 20.72
N PRO A 148 -2.41 -13.10 20.85
CA PRO A 148 -3.02 -12.24 21.84
C PRO A 148 -4.54 -12.19 21.64
N SER A 149 -5.31 -12.20 22.74
CA SER A 149 -6.78 -12.05 22.68
C SER A 149 -7.25 -10.74 22.04
N SER A 150 -6.36 -9.75 21.93
CA SER A 150 -6.61 -8.49 21.22
C SER A 150 -6.68 -8.65 19.69
N VAL A 151 -6.18 -9.75 19.11
CA VAL A 151 -6.20 -9.98 17.66
C VAL A 151 -7.64 -10.10 17.16
N ASP A 152 -8.45 -10.96 17.77
CA ASP A 152 -9.84 -11.15 17.35
C ASP A 152 -10.67 -9.87 17.49
N GLN A 153 -10.44 -9.09 18.56
CA GLN A 153 -11.11 -7.82 18.77
C GLN A 153 -10.72 -6.77 17.71
N SER A 154 -9.43 -6.70 17.37
CA SER A 154 -8.93 -5.81 16.33
C SER A 154 -9.47 -6.18 14.95
N GLU A 155 -9.56 -7.48 14.64
CA GLU A 155 -10.09 -7.94 13.37
C GLU A 155 -11.59 -7.69 13.22
N GLN A 156 -12.37 -7.96 14.28
CA GLN A 156 -13.80 -7.64 14.31
C GLN A 156 -14.04 -6.14 14.13
N LEU A 157 -13.20 -5.29 14.73
CA LEU A 157 -13.28 -3.84 14.54
C LEU A 157 -13.05 -3.47 13.06
N ILE A 158 -12.00 -4.03 12.45
CA ILE A 158 -11.67 -3.77 11.04
C ILE A 158 -12.80 -4.24 10.12
N GLU A 159 -13.36 -5.44 10.36
CA GLU A 159 -14.46 -5.98 9.57
C GLU A 159 -15.72 -5.09 9.65
N ASN A 160 -16.10 -4.68 10.86
CA ASN A 160 -17.22 -3.76 11.07
C ASN A 160 -17.01 -2.43 10.34
N LEU A 161 -15.80 -1.86 10.39
CA LEU A 161 -15.46 -0.63 9.65
C LEU A 161 -15.60 -0.82 8.14
N TYR A 162 -15.10 -1.94 7.58
CA TYR A 162 -15.25 -2.23 6.15
C TYR A 162 -16.72 -2.41 5.74
N GLN A 163 -17.53 -3.10 6.55
CA GLN A 163 -18.96 -3.25 6.30
C GLN A 163 -19.67 -1.89 6.26
N GLN A 164 -19.37 -1.00 7.21
CA GLN A 164 -19.99 0.31 7.27
C GLN A 164 -19.48 1.28 6.19
N LEU A 165 -18.21 1.18 5.78
CA LEU A 165 -17.62 1.99 4.70
C LEU A 165 -18.09 1.54 3.31
N SER A 166 -18.35 0.25 3.12
CA SER A 166 -18.84 -0.32 1.87
C SER A 166 -20.30 0.00 1.56
N TYR A 167 -21.06 0.53 2.52
CA TYR A 167 -22.40 1.04 2.27
C TYR A 167 -22.41 2.08 1.14
N ALA A 168 -23.26 1.82 0.14
CA ALA A 168 -23.41 2.61 -1.07
C ALA A 168 -24.90 2.70 -1.47
N PRO A 169 -25.60 3.80 -1.17
CA PRO A 169 -27.03 3.95 -1.47
C PRO A 169 -27.31 4.28 -2.96
N SER A 170 -26.28 4.47 -3.78
CA SER A 170 -26.41 4.83 -5.20
C SER A 170 -25.27 4.26 -6.03
N ALA A 171 -25.46 4.19 -7.35
CA ALA A 171 -24.42 3.76 -8.29
C ALA A 171 -23.17 4.65 -8.22
N LEU A 172 -23.33 5.96 -8.03
CA LEU A 172 -22.20 6.88 -7.84
C LEU A 172 -21.45 6.57 -6.54
N ALA A 173 -22.16 6.31 -5.44
CA ALA A 173 -21.53 5.93 -4.18
C ALA A 173 -20.74 4.61 -4.31
N LEU A 174 -21.25 3.64 -5.07
CA LEU A 174 -20.55 2.39 -5.37
C LEU A 174 -19.26 2.64 -6.16
N ILE A 175 -19.31 3.47 -7.20
CA ILE A 175 -18.13 3.83 -8.01
C ILE A 175 -17.07 4.52 -7.13
N ILE A 176 -17.49 5.43 -6.26
CA ILE A 176 -16.58 6.10 -5.31
C ILE A 176 -15.96 5.08 -4.34
N ASN A 177 -16.75 4.14 -3.81
CA ASN A 177 -16.24 3.08 -2.92
C ASN A 177 -15.21 2.21 -3.63
N ILE A 178 -15.49 1.77 -4.86
CA ILE A 178 -14.54 0.99 -5.66
C ILE A 178 -13.27 1.79 -5.91
N PHE A 179 -13.38 3.07 -6.26
CA PHE A 179 -12.21 3.91 -6.51
C PHE A 179 -11.32 4.05 -5.26
N ILE A 180 -11.91 4.40 -4.12
CA ILE A 180 -11.18 4.70 -2.88
C ILE A 180 -10.66 3.44 -2.19
N MET A 181 -11.46 2.38 -2.11
CA MET A 181 -11.16 1.23 -1.27
C MET A 181 -10.63 0.02 -2.04
N ALA A 182 -10.77 -0.02 -3.37
CA ALA A 182 -10.26 -1.12 -4.18
C ALA A 182 -9.18 -0.65 -5.16
N LEU A 183 -9.48 0.32 -6.02
CA LEU A 183 -8.58 0.70 -7.11
C LEU A 183 -7.31 1.40 -6.60
N VAL A 184 -7.47 2.44 -5.78
CA VAL A 184 -6.34 3.20 -5.25
C VAL A 184 -5.39 2.31 -4.42
N PRO A 185 -5.87 1.53 -3.43
CA PRO A 185 -5.03 0.61 -2.67
C PRO A 185 -4.34 -0.41 -3.57
N ALA A 186 -5.07 -1.07 -4.49
CA ALA A 186 -4.48 -2.09 -5.36
C ALA A 186 -3.35 -1.53 -6.24
N VAL A 187 -3.53 -0.34 -6.83
CA VAL A 187 -2.48 0.31 -7.62
C VAL A 187 -1.31 0.74 -6.74
N GLY A 188 -1.58 1.33 -5.58
CA GLY A 188 -0.52 1.76 -4.67
C GLY A 188 0.31 0.58 -4.17
N GLU A 189 -0.34 -0.48 -3.72
CA GLU A 189 0.33 -1.68 -3.24
C GLU A 189 1.22 -2.28 -4.33
N GLU A 190 0.74 -2.36 -5.57
CA GLU A 190 1.55 -2.83 -6.70
C GLU A 190 2.80 -1.96 -6.92
N LEU A 191 2.66 -0.63 -6.85
CA LEU A 191 3.78 0.31 -6.98
C LEU A 191 4.82 0.12 -5.86
N MET A 192 4.35 -0.02 -4.61
CA MET A 192 5.22 -0.09 -3.45
C MET A 192 5.86 -1.48 -3.29
N PHE A 193 5.07 -2.54 -3.39
CA PHE A 193 5.55 -3.90 -3.17
C PHE A 193 6.36 -4.41 -4.36
N ARG A 194 5.84 -4.36 -5.59
CA ARG A 194 6.59 -4.84 -6.76
C ARG A 194 7.60 -3.84 -7.27
N GLY A 195 7.18 -2.59 -7.37
CA GLY A 195 8.03 -1.53 -7.90
C GLY A 195 9.25 -1.28 -7.03
N VAL A 196 9.08 -1.30 -5.70
CA VAL A 196 10.15 -0.97 -4.75
C VAL A 196 10.61 -2.18 -3.93
N LEU A 197 9.77 -2.74 -3.07
CA LEU A 197 10.21 -3.67 -2.03
C LEU A 197 10.80 -4.96 -2.62
N GLN A 198 10.05 -5.68 -3.47
CA GLN A 198 10.49 -6.92 -4.11
C GLN A 198 11.77 -6.70 -4.93
N ARG A 199 11.87 -5.57 -5.65
CA ARG A 199 13.06 -5.19 -6.42
C ARG A 199 14.28 -5.01 -5.50
N MET A 200 14.12 -4.27 -4.41
CA MET A 200 15.19 -4.03 -3.44
C MET A 200 15.61 -5.34 -2.75
N LEU A 201 14.67 -6.19 -2.34
CA LEU A 201 14.96 -7.50 -1.77
C LEU A 201 15.69 -8.41 -2.78
N THR A 202 15.27 -8.41 -4.05
CA THR A 202 15.95 -9.16 -5.11
C THR A 202 17.40 -8.70 -5.27
N TRP A 203 17.68 -7.40 -5.19
CA TRP A 203 19.05 -6.88 -5.22
C TRP A 203 19.86 -7.25 -3.97
N CYS A 204 19.23 -7.26 -2.80
CA CYS A 204 19.90 -7.63 -1.54
C CYS A 204 20.28 -9.10 -1.52
N PHE A 205 19.34 -10.00 -1.83
CA PHE A 205 19.54 -11.45 -1.79
C PHE A 205 20.17 -12.01 -3.06
N LYS A 206 20.27 -11.20 -4.12
CA LYS A 206 20.69 -11.63 -5.48
C LYS A 206 19.90 -12.84 -5.98
N ASN A 207 18.65 -12.97 -5.52
CA ASN A 207 17.78 -14.10 -5.83
C ASN A 207 16.34 -13.59 -6.00
N PRO A 208 15.74 -13.72 -7.20
CA PRO A 208 14.39 -13.26 -7.46
C PRO A 208 13.33 -14.01 -6.64
N HIS A 209 13.52 -15.31 -6.40
CA HIS A 209 12.59 -16.11 -5.59
C HIS A 209 12.59 -15.65 -4.14
N ALA A 210 13.76 -15.35 -3.58
CA ALA A 210 13.86 -14.79 -2.23
C ALA A 210 13.16 -13.43 -2.15
N GLY A 211 13.33 -12.57 -3.16
CA GLY A 211 12.64 -11.29 -3.24
C GLY A 211 11.11 -11.41 -3.26
N ILE A 212 10.58 -12.36 -4.03
CA ILE A 212 9.14 -12.65 -4.11
C ILE A 212 8.62 -13.20 -2.79
N ILE A 213 9.25 -14.24 -2.24
CA ILE A 213 8.79 -14.91 -1.02
C ILE A 213 8.82 -13.96 0.17
N ILE A 214 9.94 -13.26 0.38
CA ILE A 214 10.08 -12.33 1.51
C ILE A 214 9.15 -11.13 1.33
N GLY A 215 9.01 -10.62 0.10
CA GLY A 215 8.06 -9.54 -0.21
C GLY A 215 6.62 -9.93 0.09
N ALA A 216 6.20 -11.14 -0.30
CA ALA A 216 4.86 -11.66 -0.05
C ALA A 216 4.59 -11.91 1.44
N VAL A 217 5.59 -12.37 2.20
CA VAL A 217 5.49 -12.50 3.66
C VAL A 217 5.30 -11.13 4.31
N ILE A 218 6.10 -10.14 3.94
CA ILE A 218 5.95 -8.76 4.45
C ILE A 218 4.56 -8.22 4.08
N PHE A 219 4.12 -8.40 2.83
CA PHE A 219 2.79 -8.02 2.38
C PHE A 219 1.70 -8.63 3.27
N GLY A 220 1.72 -9.94 3.50
CA GLY A 220 0.71 -10.60 4.33
C GLY A 220 0.69 -10.12 5.79
N VAL A 221 1.86 -9.85 6.37
CA VAL A 221 1.98 -9.50 7.79
C VAL A 221 1.59 -8.05 8.09
N ILE A 222 2.00 -7.07 7.27
CA ILE A 222 1.76 -5.64 7.58
C ILE A 222 0.29 -5.22 7.54
N HIS A 223 -0.55 -6.12 7.03
CA HIS A 223 -1.98 -5.97 6.87
C HIS A 223 -2.77 -6.15 8.18
N ASN A 224 -2.12 -6.59 9.27
CA ASN A 224 -2.66 -6.66 10.63
C ASN A 224 -4.01 -7.39 10.76
N GLN A 225 -4.26 -8.38 9.90
CA GLN A 225 -5.40 -9.29 9.98
C GLN A 225 -4.87 -10.72 9.89
N PHE A 226 -4.52 -11.26 11.06
CA PHE A 226 -3.93 -12.58 11.23
C PHE A 226 -4.70 -13.66 10.49
N HIS A 227 -6.03 -13.71 10.59
CA HIS A 227 -6.87 -14.74 9.96
C HIS A 227 -6.80 -14.73 8.42
N SER A 228 -6.26 -13.67 7.82
CA SER A 228 -6.06 -13.55 6.37
C SER A 228 -4.60 -13.57 5.91
N VAL A 229 -3.62 -13.76 6.82
CA VAL A 229 -2.18 -13.72 6.51
C VAL A 229 -1.81 -14.77 5.46
N LEU A 230 -2.15 -16.05 5.63
CA LEU A 230 -1.79 -17.08 4.65
C LEU A 230 -2.40 -16.81 3.25
N PRO A 231 -3.71 -16.50 3.13
CA PRO A 231 -4.27 -16.04 1.87
C PRO A 231 -3.53 -14.86 1.23
N ARG A 232 -3.16 -13.83 2.02
CA ARG A 232 -2.47 -12.64 1.51
C ARG A 232 -1.05 -12.94 1.05
N ILE A 233 -0.33 -13.82 1.75
CA ILE A 233 1.00 -14.28 1.30
C ILE A 233 0.88 -15.00 -0.04
N ALA A 234 -0.09 -15.91 -0.19
CA ALA A 234 -0.28 -16.62 -1.46
C ALA A 234 -0.65 -15.67 -2.61
N LEU A 235 -1.56 -14.71 -2.37
CA LEU A 235 -1.90 -13.68 -3.36
C LEU A 235 -0.69 -12.79 -3.70
N GLY A 236 0.12 -12.42 -2.70
CA GLY A 236 1.33 -11.62 -2.91
C GLY A 236 2.43 -12.34 -3.68
N MET A 237 2.47 -13.68 -3.63
CA MET A 237 3.36 -14.50 -4.47
C MET A 237 2.83 -14.69 -5.90
N LEU A 238 1.50 -14.76 -6.05
CA LEU A 238 0.81 -15.07 -7.30
C LEU A 238 0.72 -13.88 -8.24
N LEU A 239 0.19 -12.77 -7.71
CA LEU A 239 0.24 -11.48 -8.39
C LEU A 239 1.72 -11.19 -8.64
#